data_AF-A0A971BQM1-F1
#
_entry.id   AF-A0A971BQM1-F1
#
_cell.length_a   1.000
_cell.length_b   1.000
_cell.length_c   1.000
_cell.angle_alpha   90.00
_cell.angle_beta   90.00
_cell.angle_gamma   90.00
#
_symmetry.space_group_name_H-M   'P 1'
#
loop_
_entity.id
_entity.type
_entity.pdbx_description
1 polymer ?
#
loop_
_entity_poly.entity_id
_entity_poly.type
_entity_poly.pdbx_seq_one_letter_code
_entity_poly.pdbx_strand_id
1 'polypeptide(L)'
;MGKNSFDVSDLKRWQKQGIISEQQLETIIKQENIEIKPAAEKKSGWNLITVLYYFGGFLALLSFTLFIGMSWDDFSQWARFAVALIALVVIGGLGLWLRFFQKFETAGGLLLFVATAILPLLVYTVASLTGFWAEGASFYESRFAVLVMGLVSLAGAIAVTYYTRFPLIALLAAIFTHLTLIDIVQMIWGESFLFIESTAIISAVFILFGIWMTIYKMKNYAFWVKLYGLVWFLITSTILFFDSESILFGLLFLAVYLIMAGISLFLREIMFMVFAVIGVYIYIFNLVFDIFEGSAIFPLILGIMGVSIVLLAVFFQKYGARLFRRKSDEKIEPVVEE
;
A
#
# COMPACT_ATOMS: atom_id res chain seq x y z
N MET A 1 6.33 48.53 10.71
CA MET A 1 5.08 47.80 10.99
C MET A 1 4.80 46.89 9.82
N GLY A 2 4.80 45.57 10.01
CA GLY A 2 4.52 44.62 8.94
C GLY A 2 3.06 44.75 8.49
N LYS A 3 2.82 44.89 7.17
CA LYS A 3 1.46 44.77 6.62
C LYS A 3 1.02 43.31 6.79
N ASN A 4 0.06 43.07 7.68
CA ASN A 4 -0.65 41.80 7.69
C ASN A 4 -1.43 41.70 6.37
N SER A 5 -1.08 40.75 5.50
CA SER A 5 -1.83 40.49 4.26
C SER A 5 -2.99 39.55 4.58
N PHE A 6 -4.22 39.99 4.35
CA PHE A 6 -5.42 39.16 4.47
C PHE A 6 -5.73 38.47 3.15
N ASP A 7 -6.29 37.26 3.18
CA ASP A 7 -6.70 36.53 1.97
C ASP A 7 -8.23 36.42 1.82
N VAL A 8 -8.70 35.84 0.71
CA VAL A 8 -10.15 35.65 0.43
C VAL A 8 -10.84 34.82 1.52
N SER A 9 -10.11 33.93 2.19
CA SER A 9 -10.67 33.10 3.26
C SER A 9 -10.96 33.90 4.52
N ASP A 10 -10.12 34.89 4.84
CA ASP A 10 -10.37 35.86 5.92
C ASP A 10 -11.59 36.73 5.63
N LEU A 11 -11.72 37.24 4.39
CA LEU A 11 -12.87 38.03 3.96
C LEU A 11 -14.19 37.24 4.03
N LYS A 12 -14.18 35.98 3.58
CA LYS A 12 -15.34 35.08 3.70
C LYS A 12 -15.69 34.74 5.16
N ARG A 13 -14.68 34.63 6.04
CA ARG A 13 -14.89 34.43 7.47
C ARG A 13 -15.57 35.65 8.09
N TRP A 14 -15.13 36.86 7.75
CA TRP A 14 -15.73 38.11 8.22
C TRP A 14 -17.16 38.30 7.73
N GLN A 15 -17.46 37.90 6.49
CA GLN A 15 -18.82 37.90 5.97
C GLN A 15 -19.74 36.96 6.77
N LYS A 16 -19.29 35.74 7.06
CA LYS A 16 -20.04 34.79 7.92
C LYS A 16 -20.25 35.28 9.35
N GLN A 17 -19.34 36.11 9.85
CA GLN A 17 -19.44 36.74 11.17
C GLN A 17 -20.28 38.02 11.16
N GLY A 18 -20.82 38.42 10.01
CA GLY A 18 -21.60 39.65 9.85
C GLY A 18 -20.78 40.94 9.94
N ILE A 19 -19.45 40.84 9.90
CA ILE A 19 -18.53 41.99 9.96
C ILE A 19 -18.57 42.78 8.66
N ILE A 20 -18.77 42.09 7.53
CA ILE A 20 -18.99 42.70 6.21
C ILE A 20 -20.22 42.09 5.55
N SER A 21 -20.94 42.89 4.77
CA SER A 21 -22.07 42.42 3.94
C SER A 21 -21.58 41.70 2.69
N GLU A 22 -22.47 40.94 2.06
CA GLU A 22 -22.19 40.23 0.80
C GLU A 22 -21.80 41.19 -0.33
N GLN A 23 -22.47 42.33 -0.44
CA GLN A 23 -22.13 43.39 -1.41
C GLN A 23 -20.73 43.99 -1.16
N GLN A 24 -20.34 44.15 0.11
CA GLN A 24 -19.00 44.65 0.47
C GLN A 24 -17.93 43.63 0.12
N LEU A 25 -18.18 42.34 0.35
CA LEU A 25 -17.27 41.25 -0.04
C LEU A 25 -17.00 41.26 -1.55
N GLU A 26 -18.05 41.35 -2.37
CA GLU A 26 -17.91 41.40 -3.84
C GLU A 26 -17.15 42.64 -4.31
N THR A 27 -17.43 43.79 -3.69
CA THR A 27 -16.76 45.05 -4.02
C THR A 27 -15.27 44.98 -3.68
N ILE A 28 -14.91 44.44 -2.51
CA ILE A 28 -13.52 44.28 -2.07
C ILE A 28 -12.77 43.33 -3.00
N ILE A 29 -13.35 42.17 -3.34
CA ILE A 29 -12.74 41.20 -4.27
C ILE A 29 -12.48 41.84 -5.63
N LYS A 30 -13.45 42.62 -6.15
CA LYS A 30 -13.35 43.29 -7.45
C LYS A 30 -12.31 44.42 -7.45
N GLN A 31 -12.24 45.19 -6.37
CA GLN A 31 -11.36 46.36 -6.28
C GLN A 31 -9.89 45.97 -6.01
N GLU A 32 -9.66 44.96 -5.17
CA GLU A 32 -8.32 44.45 -4.86
C GLU A 32 -7.83 43.43 -5.90
N ASN A 33 -8.62 43.18 -6.96
CA ASN A 33 -8.35 42.23 -8.03
C ASN A 33 -7.90 40.86 -7.50
N ILE A 34 -8.52 40.42 -6.40
CA ILE A 34 -8.13 39.19 -5.73
C ILE A 34 -8.68 38.04 -6.56
N GLU A 35 -7.81 37.33 -7.28
CA GLU A 35 -8.19 36.10 -7.95
C GLU A 35 -8.85 35.15 -6.94
N ILE A 36 -10.13 34.86 -7.15
CA ILE A 36 -10.82 33.75 -6.48
C ILE A 36 -10.16 32.49 -7.02
N LYS A 37 -9.04 32.09 -6.40
CA LYS A 37 -8.40 30.83 -6.72
C LYS A 37 -9.47 29.73 -6.57
N PRO A 38 -9.72 28.90 -7.61
CA PRO A 38 -10.67 27.81 -7.51
C PRO A 38 -10.32 27.01 -6.25
N ALA A 39 -11.34 26.59 -5.52
CA ALA A 39 -11.21 26.01 -4.19
C ALA A 39 -10.04 25.02 -4.17
N ALA A 40 -8.92 25.44 -3.57
CA ALA A 40 -7.76 24.59 -3.40
C ALA A 40 -8.23 23.31 -2.70
N GLU A 41 -7.75 22.16 -3.17
CA GLU A 41 -8.16 20.86 -2.65
C GLU A 41 -8.23 20.92 -1.12
N LYS A 42 -9.44 20.69 -0.57
CA LYS A 42 -9.70 20.85 0.86
C LYS A 42 -8.66 20.02 1.60
N LYS A 43 -7.85 20.67 2.46
CA LYS A 43 -6.63 20.12 3.10
C LYS A 43 -6.71 18.60 3.28
N SER A 44 -5.68 17.91 2.78
CA SER A 44 -5.55 16.45 2.86
C SER A 44 -5.75 15.97 4.30
N GLY A 45 -6.72 15.08 4.46
CA GLY A 45 -7.17 14.52 5.73
C GLY A 45 -8.29 13.51 5.49
N TRP A 46 -8.63 12.73 6.51
CA TRP A 46 -9.80 11.84 6.49
C TRP A 46 -11.07 12.69 6.43
N ASN A 47 -11.53 12.96 5.22
CA ASN A 47 -12.74 13.70 4.93
C ASN A 47 -13.54 12.96 3.86
N LEU A 48 -14.84 13.25 3.77
CA LEU A 48 -15.75 12.56 2.83
C LEU A 48 -15.26 12.67 1.37
N ILE A 49 -14.65 13.79 0.99
CA ILE A 49 -14.16 14.03 -0.37
C ILE A 49 -13.01 13.07 -0.70
N THR A 50 -12.03 12.95 0.20
CA THR A 50 -10.92 11.99 0.08
C THR A 50 -11.46 10.57 -0.04
N VAL A 51 -12.42 10.18 0.79
CA VAL A 51 -13.06 8.85 0.73
C VAL A 51 -13.74 8.63 -0.62
N LEU A 52 -14.51 9.60 -1.12
CA LEU A 52 -15.16 9.52 -2.42
C LEU A 52 -14.17 9.42 -3.58
N TYR A 53 -13.03 10.12 -3.51
CA TYR A 53 -11.97 9.98 -4.50
C TYR A 53 -11.46 8.55 -4.53
N TYR A 54 -10.97 8.03 -3.40
CA TYR A 54 -10.46 6.65 -3.33
C TYR A 54 -11.51 5.63 -3.76
N PHE A 55 -12.74 5.74 -3.27
CA PHE A 55 -13.84 4.86 -3.66
C PHE A 55 -14.09 4.89 -5.17
N GLY A 56 -14.17 6.07 -5.78
CA GLY A 56 -14.36 6.22 -7.22
C GLY A 56 -13.22 5.63 -8.05
N GLY A 57 -11.96 5.86 -7.65
CA GLY A 57 -10.80 5.30 -8.36
C GLY A 57 -10.70 3.78 -8.26
N PHE A 58 -10.95 3.21 -7.07
CA PHE A 58 -11.00 1.75 -6.92
C PHE A 58 -12.22 1.13 -7.62
N LEU A 59 -13.35 1.83 -7.66
CA LEU A 59 -14.52 1.39 -8.42
C LEU A 59 -14.23 1.39 -9.93
N ALA A 60 -13.48 2.37 -10.44
CA ALA A 60 -13.02 2.39 -11.83
C ALA A 60 -12.12 1.18 -12.13
N LEU A 61 -11.17 0.85 -11.25
CA LEU A 61 -10.34 -0.35 -11.40
C LEU A 61 -11.18 -1.63 -11.40
N LEU A 62 -12.09 -1.76 -10.43
CA LEU A 62 -12.99 -2.91 -10.37
C LEU A 62 -13.82 -3.04 -11.64
N SER A 63 -14.33 -1.93 -12.19
CA SER A 63 -15.06 -1.92 -13.46
C SER A 63 -14.21 -2.45 -14.61
N PHE A 64 -12.93 -2.07 -14.71
CA PHE A 64 -12.03 -2.60 -15.74
C PHE A 64 -11.75 -4.09 -15.53
N THR A 65 -11.49 -4.52 -14.30
CA THR A 65 -11.31 -5.95 -13.97
C THR A 65 -12.53 -6.77 -14.37
N LEU A 66 -13.73 -6.28 -14.05
CA LEU A 66 -14.99 -6.92 -14.41
C LEU A 66 -15.24 -6.92 -15.92
N PHE A 67 -14.94 -5.83 -16.62
CA PHE A 67 -15.04 -5.75 -18.07
C PHE A 67 -14.13 -6.78 -18.74
N ILE A 68 -12.88 -6.91 -18.27
CA ILE A 68 -11.94 -7.91 -18.77
C ILE A 68 -12.48 -9.33 -18.51
N GLY A 69 -12.98 -9.59 -17.30
CA GLY A 69 -13.47 -10.93 -16.95
C GLY A 69 -14.75 -11.36 -17.66
N MET A 70 -15.61 -10.42 -18.07
CA MET A 70 -16.94 -10.74 -18.60
C MET A 70 -17.09 -10.57 -20.11
N SER A 71 -16.37 -9.63 -20.72
CA SER A 71 -16.65 -9.22 -22.10
C SER A 71 -15.42 -9.19 -22.99
N TRP A 72 -14.23 -9.42 -22.44
CA TRP A 72 -12.98 -9.26 -23.20
C TRP A 72 -12.94 -10.12 -24.46
N ASP A 73 -13.38 -11.37 -24.34
CA ASP A 73 -13.31 -12.33 -25.43
C ASP A 73 -14.33 -12.07 -26.55
N ASP A 74 -15.41 -11.33 -26.26
CA ASP A 74 -16.43 -10.97 -27.23
C ASP A 74 -15.96 -9.89 -28.23
N PHE A 75 -14.93 -9.12 -27.87
CA PHE A 75 -14.40 -8.05 -28.71
C PHE A 75 -13.33 -8.56 -29.69
N SER A 76 -13.28 -7.94 -30.88
CA SER A 76 -12.15 -8.11 -31.79
C SER A 76 -10.85 -7.55 -31.21
N GLN A 77 -9.69 -8.01 -31.68
CA GLN A 77 -8.38 -7.54 -31.20
C GLN A 77 -8.23 -6.01 -31.32
N TRP A 78 -8.73 -5.41 -32.41
CA TRP A 78 -8.73 -3.96 -32.61
C TRP A 78 -9.64 -3.22 -31.62
N ALA A 79 -10.80 -3.78 -31.29
CA ALA A 79 -11.70 -3.20 -30.31
C ALA A 79 -11.08 -3.24 -28.89
N ARG A 80 -10.43 -4.36 -28.53
CA ARG A 80 -9.68 -4.49 -27.26
C ARG A 80 -8.58 -3.43 -27.15
N PHE A 81 -7.79 -3.25 -28.21
CA PHE A 81 -6.77 -2.21 -28.27
C PHE A 81 -7.36 -0.80 -28.15
N ALA A 82 -8.43 -0.51 -28.90
CA ALA A 82 -9.08 0.80 -28.87
C ALA A 82 -9.61 1.13 -27.46
N VAL A 83 -10.26 0.18 -26.79
CA VAL A 83 -10.76 0.35 -25.42
C VAL A 83 -9.61 0.62 -24.45
N ALA A 84 -8.54 -0.18 -24.49
CA ALA A 84 -7.37 0.01 -23.63
C ALA A 84 -6.68 1.37 -23.87
N LEU A 85 -6.52 1.77 -25.13
CA LEU A 85 -5.90 3.04 -25.51
C LEU A 85 -6.74 4.23 -25.08
N ILE A 86 -8.04 4.23 -25.39
CA ILE A 86 -8.98 5.30 -25.01
C ILE A 86 -9.03 5.42 -23.50
N ALA A 87 -9.13 4.31 -22.77
CA ALA A 87 -9.12 4.31 -21.32
C ALA A 87 -7.84 4.95 -20.75
N LEU A 88 -6.67 4.52 -21.25
CA LEU A 88 -5.39 5.05 -20.79
C LEU A 88 -5.25 6.56 -21.09
N VAL A 89 -5.61 7.00 -22.29
CA VAL A 89 -5.50 8.40 -22.72
C VAL A 89 -6.48 9.29 -21.97
N VAL A 90 -7.74 8.88 -21.84
CA VAL A 90 -8.78 9.66 -21.15
C VAL A 90 -8.48 9.74 -19.66
N ILE A 91 -8.27 8.61 -18.99
CA ILE A 91 -8.05 8.57 -17.54
C ILE A 91 -6.70 9.21 -17.20
N GLY A 92 -5.64 8.88 -17.94
CA GLY A 92 -4.31 9.45 -17.76
C GLY A 92 -4.28 10.95 -18.05
N GLY A 93 -4.90 11.39 -19.15
CA GLY A 93 -5.01 12.80 -19.53
C GLY A 93 -5.79 13.62 -18.49
N LEU A 94 -6.94 13.12 -18.03
CA LEU A 94 -7.69 13.73 -16.93
C LEU A 94 -6.87 13.77 -15.63
N GLY A 95 -6.12 12.72 -15.32
CA GLY A 95 -5.23 12.66 -14.17
C GLY A 95 -4.12 13.71 -14.21
N LEU A 96 -3.45 13.87 -15.35
CA LEU A 96 -2.44 14.91 -15.57
C LEU A 96 -3.05 16.31 -15.47
N TRP A 97 -4.21 16.52 -16.11
CA TRP A 97 -4.92 17.80 -16.09
C TRP A 97 -5.34 18.20 -14.68
N LEU A 98 -5.99 17.31 -13.94
CA LEU A 98 -6.42 17.55 -12.56
C LEU A 98 -5.23 17.83 -11.63
N ARG A 99 -4.15 17.03 -11.73
CA ARG A 99 -3.00 17.15 -10.85
C ARG A 99 -2.19 18.41 -11.12
N PHE A 100 -1.81 18.66 -12.37
CA PHE A 100 -0.82 19.69 -12.68
C PHE A 100 -1.44 21.05 -13.00
N PHE A 101 -2.60 21.08 -13.67
CA PHE A 101 -3.26 22.33 -14.08
C PHE A 101 -4.30 22.78 -13.05
N GLN A 102 -5.14 21.87 -12.56
CA GLN A 102 -6.22 22.21 -11.60
C GLN A 102 -5.79 22.09 -10.14
N LYS A 103 -4.58 21.58 -9.84
CA LYS A 103 -4.03 21.42 -8.48
C LYS A 103 -4.87 20.54 -7.55
N PHE A 104 -5.61 19.58 -8.11
CA PHE A 104 -6.22 18.47 -7.35
C PHE A 104 -5.25 17.30 -7.31
N GLU A 105 -4.35 17.34 -6.34
CA GLU A 105 -3.27 16.35 -6.21
C GLU A 105 -3.82 14.95 -5.96
N THR A 106 -4.75 14.77 -5.02
CA THR A 106 -5.22 13.41 -4.68
C THR A 106 -6.04 12.80 -5.81
N ALA A 107 -7.02 13.56 -6.33
CA ALA A 107 -7.87 13.09 -7.42
C ALA A 107 -7.05 12.78 -8.68
N GLY A 108 -6.17 13.70 -9.10
CA GLY A 108 -5.32 13.50 -10.26
C GLY A 108 -4.31 12.36 -10.07
N GLY A 109 -3.72 12.24 -8.88
CA GLY A 109 -2.83 11.13 -8.54
C GLY A 109 -3.53 9.76 -8.60
N LEU A 110 -4.77 9.70 -8.14
CA LEU A 110 -5.56 8.47 -8.18
C LEU A 110 -5.95 8.07 -9.60
N LEU A 111 -6.37 9.01 -10.46
CA LEU A 111 -6.60 8.70 -11.88
C LEU A 111 -5.32 8.22 -12.56
N LEU A 112 -4.16 8.82 -12.26
CA LEU A 112 -2.87 8.36 -12.78
C LEU A 112 -2.50 6.96 -12.26
N PHE A 113 -2.85 6.63 -11.03
CA PHE A 113 -2.76 5.26 -10.51
C PHE A 113 -3.64 4.30 -11.32
N VAL A 114 -4.92 4.64 -11.59
CA VAL A 114 -5.81 3.82 -12.43
C VAL A 114 -5.27 3.63 -13.83
N ALA A 115 -4.83 4.71 -14.49
CA ALA A 115 -4.22 4.65 -15.82
C ALA A 115 -2.96 3.76 -15.82
N THR A 116 -2.10 3.88 -14.80
CA THR A 116 -0.90 3.05 -14.67
C THR A 116 -1.23 1.56 -14.52
N ALA A 117 -2.33 1.21 -13.84
CA ALA A 117 -2.78 -0.17 -13.72
C ALA A 117 -3.34 -0.75 -15.03
N ILE A 118 -3.86 0.10 -15.92
CA ILE A 118 -4.35 -0.29 -17.26
C ILE A 118 -3.20 -0.49 -18.26
N LEU A 119 -2.04 0.12 -18.02
CA LEU A 119 -0.88 0.05 -18.92
C LEU A 119 -0.51 -1.37 -19.41
N PRO A 120 -0.39 -2.41 -18.56
CA PRO A 120 -0.10 -3.77 -19.03
C PRO A 120 -1.12 -4.28 -20.06
N LEU A 121 -2.40 -3.94 -19.90
CA LEU A 121 -3.45 -4.32 -20.84
C LEU A 121 -3.22 -3.70 -22.21
N LEU A 122 -2.84 -2.43 -22.27
CA LEU A 122 -2.50 -1.78 -23.53
C LEU A 122 -1.31 -2.49 -24.19
N VAL A 123 -0.25 -2.77 -23.43
CA VAL A 123 0.94 -3.46 -23.95
C VAL A 123 0.58 -4.85 -24.49
N TYR A 124 -0.25 -5.60 -23.77
CA TYR A 124 -0.78 -6.88 -24.22
C TYR A 124 -1.55 -6.75 -25.54
N THR A 125 -2.46 -5.78 -25.67
CA THR A 125 -3.23 -5.60 -26.91
C THR A 125 -2.36 -5.22 -28.11
N VAL A 126 -1.31 -4.43 -27.90
CA VAL A 126 -0.31 -4.11 -28.94
C VAL A 126 0.49 -5.35 -29.33
N ALA A 127 0.93 -6.14 -28.34
CA ALA A 127 1.64 -7.40 -28.60
C ALA A 127 0.79 -8.39 -29.40
N SER A 128 -0.51 -8.51 -29.07
CA SER A 128 -1.47 -9.34 -29.81
C SER A 128 -1.65 -8.86 -31.25
N LEU A 129 -1.88 -7.56 -31.47
CA LEU A 129 -2.09 -7.00 -32.81
C LEU A 129 -0.87 -7.12 -33.72
N THR A 130 0.34 -7.03 -33.14
CA THR A 130 1.59 -7.14 -33.90
C THR A 130 2.01 -8.59 -34.15
N GLY A 131 1.30 -9.57 -33.59
CA GLY A 131 1.68 -10.98 -33.63
C GLY A 131 2.87 -11.32 -32.73
N PHE A 132 3.37 -10.37 -31.93
CA PHE A 132 4.38 -10.62 -30.91
C PHE A 132 3.85 -11.53 -29.79
N TRP A 133 2.54 -11.50 -29.58
CA TRP A 133 1.79 -12.48 -28.83
C TRP A 133 0.96 -13.33 -29.79
N ALA A 134 1.26 -14.63 -29.87
CA ALA A 134 0.55 -15.53 -30.78
C ALA A 134 -0.91 -15.74 -30.32
N GLU A 135 -1.84 -15.76 -31.28
CA GLU A 135 -3.26 -15.93 -30.98
C GLU A 135 -3.54 -17.29 -30.33
N GLY A 136 -4.27 -17.28 -29.21
CA GLY A 136 -4.54 -18.48 -28.41
C GLY A 136 -3.36 -18.96 -27.55
N ALA A 137 -2.19 -18.35 -27.66
CA ALA A 137 -1.03 -18.75 -26.86
C ALA A 137 -1.23 -18.38 -25.38
N SER A 138 -0.94 -19.34 -24.52
CA SER A 138 -0.93 -19.14 -23.07
C SER A 138 0.20 -18.17 -22.65
N PHE A 139 0.08 -17.62 -21.44
CA PHE A 139 1.15 -16.83 -20.83
C PHE A 139 2.49 -17.61 -20.77
N TYR A 140 2.41 -18.94 -20.63
CA TYR A 140 3.56 -19.82 -20.59
C TYR A 140 4.23 -20.02 -21.95
N GLU A 141 3.48 -19.98 -23.04
CA GLU A 141 4.03 -20.08 -24.41
C GLU A 141 4.63 -18.75 -24.86
N SER A 142 4.06 -17.62 -24.40
CA SER A 142 4.47 -16.27 -24.78
C SER A 142 5.35 -15.58 -23.73
N ARG A 143 6.20 -16.32 -23.00
CA ARG A 143 6.93 -15.78 -21.81
C ARG A 143 7.75 -14.53 -22.10
N PHE A 144 8.37 -14.47 -23.27
CA PHE A 144 9.14 -13.29 -23.65
C PHE A 144 8.24 -12.05 -23.81
N ALA A 145 7.04 -12.23 -24.37
CA ALA A 145 6.06 -11.15 -24.47
C ALA A 145 5.49 -10.75 -23.10
N VAL A 146 5.28 -11.71 -22.19
CA VAL A 146 4.90 -11.44 -20.79
C VAL A 146 5.99 -10.61 -20.09
N LEU A 147 7.26 -11.01 -20.23
CA LEU A 147 8.38 -10.29 -19.64
C LEU A 147 8.48 -8.86 -20.15
N VAL A 148 8.32 -8.65 -21.47
CA VAL A 148 8.30 -7.30 -22.06
C VAL A 148 7.12 -6.48 -21.51
N MET A 149 5.94 -7.09 -21.39
CA MET A 149 4.77 -6.44 -20.78
C MET A 149 5.04 -6.03 -19.33
N GLY A 150 5.65 -6.91 -18.53
CA GLY A 150 6.06 -6.63 -17.16
C GLY A 150 7.05 -5.46 -17.07
N LEU A 151 8.10 -5.48 -17.89
CA LEU A 151 9.13 -4.44 -17.94
C LEU A 151 8.59 -3.08 -18.37
N VAL A 152 7.75 -3.02 -19.41
CA VAL A 152 7.14 -1.77 -19.87
C VAL A 152 6.20 -1.21 -18.81
N SER A 153 5.41 -2.07 -18.16
CA SER A 153 4.48 -1.67 -17.09
C SER A 153 5.23 -1.16 -15.85
N LEU A 154 6.32 -1.84 -15.47
CA LEU A 154 7.20 -1.42 -14.38
C LEU A 154 7.86 -0.07 -14.69
N ALA A 155 8.41 0.10 -15.89
CA ALA A 155 9.00 1.36 -16.31
C ALA A 155 7.97 2.50 -16.26
N GLY A 156 6.75 2.25 -16.72
CA GLY A 156 5.63 3.17 -16.62
C GLY A 156 5.29 3.54 -15.17
N ALA A 157 5.16 2.55 -14.29
CA ALA A 157 4.87 2.80 -12.88
C ALA A 157 5.99 3.60 -12.18
N ILE A 158 7.26 3.31 -12.46
CA ILE A 158 8.41 4.06 -11.94
C ILE A 158 8.38 5.50 -12.46
N ALA A 159 8.17 5.69 -13.77
CA ALA A 159 8.10 7.01 -14.38
C ALA A 159 6.97 7.85 -13.76
N VAL A 160 5.75 7.31 -13.69
CA VAL A 160 4.61 8.04 -13.12
C VAL A 160 4.84 8.31 -11.63
N THR A 161 5.41 7.37 -10.88
CA THR A 161 5.79 7.59 -9.46
C THR A 161 6.79 8.75 -9.34
N TYR A 162 7.82 8.79 -10.19
CA TYR A 162 8.85 9.82 -10.18
C TYR A 162 8.28 11.21 -10.52
N TYR A 163 7.47 11.31 -11.58
CA TYR A 163 6.91 12.58 -12.05
C TYR A 163 5.82 13.11 -11.12
N THR A 164 4.94 12.24 -10.63
CA THR A 164 3.80 12.67 -9.81
C THR A 164 4.18 12.78 -8.33
N ARG A 165 5.15 11.99 -7.86
CA ARG A 165 5.43 11.78 -6.43
C ARG A 165 4.20 11.29 -5.65
N PHE A 166 3.29 10.57 -6.31
CA PHE A 166 2.09 10.02 -5.67
C PHE A 166 2.38 8.63 -5.07
N PRO A 167 2.40 8.47 -3.74
CA PRO A 167 2.95 7.27 -3.12
C PRO A 167 2.23 5.97 -3.43
N LEU A 168 0.92 6.02 -3.68
CA LEU A 168 0.10 4.83 -3.99
C LEU A 168 0.61 4.07 -5.23
N ILE A 169 1.24 4.75 -6.19
CA ILE A 169 1.76 4.12 -7.41
C ILE A 169 2.93 3.19 -7.13
N ALA A 170 3.63 3.37 -5.99
CA ALA A 170 4.63 2.40 -5.54
C ALA A 170 4.04 0.99 -5.30
N LEU A 171 2.74 0.88 -5.01
CA LEU A 171 2.05 -0.41 -4.95
C LEU A 171 2.07 -1.10 -6.32
N LEU A 172 1.75 -0.37 -7.40
CA LEU A 172 1.81 -0.92 -8.78
C LEU A 172 3.24 -1.24 -9.19
N ALA A 173 4.21 -0.41 -8.80
CA ALA A 173 5.62 -0.71 -9.04
C ALA A 173 6.03 -2.02 -8.35
N ALA A 174 5.59 -2.26 -7.11
CA ALA A 174 5.84 -3.52 -6.41
C ALA A 174 5.17 -4.72 -7.11
N ILE A 175 3.90 -4.58 -7.52
CA ILE A 175 3.17 -5.60 -8.28
C ILE A 175 3.91 -5.94 -9.58
N PHE A 176 4.23 -4.96 -10.41
CA PHE A 176 4.89 -5.21 -11.69
C PHE A 176 6.31 -5.74 -11.51
N THR A 177 7.05 -5.28 -10.49
CA THR A 177 8.36 -5.85 -10.14
C THR A 177 8.23 -7.33 -9.77
N HIS A 178 7.25 -7.70 -8.95
CA HIS A 178 7.03 -9.09 -8.56
C HIS A 178 6.69 -9.95 -9.77
N LEU A 179 5.74 -9.53 -10.60
CA LEU A 179 5.35 -10.26 -11.82
C LEU A 179 6.55 -10.43 -12.75
N THR A 180 7.31 -9.37 -13.01
CA THR A 180 8.53 -9.43 -13.83
C THR A 180 9.58 -10.37 -13.24
N LEU A 181 9.75 -10.40 -11.92
CA LEU A 181 10.65 -11.35 -11.27
C LEU A 181 10.16 -12.79 -11.43
N ILE A 182 8.85 -13.05 -11.31
CA ILE A 182 8.27 -14.36 -11.60
C ILE A 182 8.52 -14.76 -13.05
N ASP A 183 8.34 -13.86 -14.01
CA ASP A 183 8.57 -14.14 -15.43
C ASP A 183 10.04 -14.51 -15.70
N ILE A 184 10.98 -13.77 -15.08
CA ILE A 184 12.42 -14.05 -15.17
C ILE A 184 12.75 -15.42 -14.58
N VAL A 185 12.26 -15.70 -13.36
CA VAL A 185 12.48 -16.99 -12.69
C VAL A 185 11.87 -18.12 -13.53
N GLN A 186 10.64 -17.97 -13.99
CA GLN A 186 9.99 -18.97 -14.83
C GLN A 186 10.77 -19.19 -16.14
N MET A 187 11.35 -18.16 -16.75
CA MET A 187 12.18 -18.29 -17.96
C MET A 187 13.48 -19.08 -17.71
N ILE A 188 14.07 -18.98 -16.51
CA ILE A 188 15.28 -19.71 -16.13
C ILE A 188 14.97 -21.17 -15.76
N TRP A 189 13.93 -21.39 -14.95
CA TRP A 189 13.64 -22.69 -14.34
C TRP A 189 12.60 -23.54 -15.08
N GLY A 190 11.89 -22.98 -16.07
CA GLY A 190 10.97 -23.76 -16.88
C GLY A 190 9.81 -24.36 -16.05
N GLU A 191 9.57 -25.65 -16.25
CA GLU A 191 8.55 -26.42 -15.52
C GLU A 191 8.92 -26.69 -14.05
N SER A 192 10.20 -26.56 -13.68
CA SER A 192 10.66 -26.71 -12.28
C SER A 192 10.41 -25.48 -11.41
N PHE A 193 9.66 -24.51 -11.94
CA PHE A 193 9.39 -23.24 -11.28
C PHE A 193 8.51 -23.42 -10.04
N LEU A 194 9.10 -23.10 -8.88
CA LEU A 194 8.44 -23.10 -7.58
C LEU A 194 7.79 -21.74 -7.30
N PHE A 195 6.53 -21.58 -7.72
CA PHE A 195 5.82 -20.29 -7.64
C PHE A 195 5.67 -19.76 -6.22
N ILE A 196 5.31 -20.63 -5.27
CA ILE A 196 5.01 -20.24 -3.90
C ILE A 196 6.29 -19.82 -3.16
N GLU A 197 7.35 -20.61 -3.27
CA GLU A 197 8.65 -20.38 -2.65
C GLU A 197 9.32 -19.14 -3.24
N SER A 198 9.29 -19.00 -4.57
CA SER A 198 9.82 -17.81 -5.24
C SER A 198 9.07 -16.55 -4.79
N THR A 199 7.75 -16.64 -4.69
CA THR A 199 6.93 -15.52 -4.20
C THR A 199 7.21 -15.20 -2.73
N ALA A 200 7.40 -16.20 -1.86
CA ALA A 200 7.76 -15.98 -0.47
C ALA A 200 9.10 -15.24 -0.35
N ILE A 201 10.12 -15.66 -1.12
CA ILE A 201 11.43 -15.03 -1.14
C ILE A 201 11.34 -13.58 -1.66
N ILE A 202 10.69 -13.36 -2.80
CA ILE A 202 10.50 -12.03 -3.39
C ILE A 202 9.76 -11.11 -2.40
N SER A 203 8.75 -11.62 -1.71
CA SER A 203 7.99 -10.89 -0.71
C SER A 203 8.84 -10.51 0.51
N ALA A 204 9.70 -11.41 0.98
CA ALA A 204 10.68 -11.10 2.02
C ALA A 204 11.66 -10.00 1.58
N VAL A 205 12.11 -10.03 0.31
CA VAL A 205 12.95 -8.97 -0.26
C VAL A 205 12.21 -7.63 -0.29
N PHE A 206 10.93 -7.59 -0.65
CA PHE A 206 10.14 -6.36 -0.57
C PHE A 206 10.01 -5.82 0.85
N ILE A 207 9.84 -6.68 1.85
CA ILE A 207 9.81 -6.28 3.25
C ILE A 207 11.14 -5.62 3.64
N LEU A 208 12.26 -6.27 3.35
CA LEU A 208 13.60 -5.75 3.65
C LEU A 208 13.90 -4.45 2.90
N PHE A 209 13.56 -4.38 1.61
CA PHE A 209 13.70 -3.19 0.79
C PHE A 209 12.83 -2.05 1.32
N GLY A 210 11.61 -2.32 1.75
CA GLY A 210 10.73 -1.35 2.38
C GLY A 210 11.23 -0.85 3.74
N ILE A 211 11.87 -1.70 4.55
CA ILE A 211 12.57 -1.28 5.78
C ILE A 211 13.74 -0.35 5.42
N TRP A 212 14.55 -0.72 4.43
CA TRP A 212 15.63 0.13 3.91
C TRP A 212 15.10 1.49 3.45
N MET A 213 14.04 1.54 2.64
CA MET A 213 13.39 2.78 2.22
C MET A 213 12.90 3.63 3.41
N THR A 214 12.45 2.99 4.50
CA THR A 214 12.01 3.68 5.72
C THR A 214 13.17 4.39 6.41
N ILE A 215 14.33 3.72 6.49
CA ILE A 215 15.57 4.26 7.07
C ILE A 215 16.06 5.45 6.22
N TYR A 216 15.95 5.36 4.89
CA TYR A 216 16.30 6.43 3.94
C TYR A 216 15.22 7.51 3.78
N LYS A 217 14.30 7.65 4.75
CA LYS A 217 13.27 8.70 4.82
C LYS A 217 12.25 8.71 3.66
N MET A 218 12.10 7.60 2.93
CA MET A 218 11.09 7.43 1.87
C MET A 218 9.79 6.81 2.39
N LYS A 219 9.36 7.21 3.60
CA LYS A 219 8.31 6.53 4.38
C LYS A 219 7.00 6.31 3.62
N ASN A 220 6.55 7.30 2.85
CA ASN A 220 5.26 7.22 2.15
C ASN A 220 5.24 6.14 1.05
N TYR A 221 6.36 5.93 0.36
CA TYR A 221 6.50 4.86 -0.65
C TYR A 221 6.80 3.52 0.01
N ALA A 222 7.66 3.54 1.03
CA ALA A 222 8.03 2.36 1.82
C ALA A 222 6.81 1.65 2.39
N PHE A 223 5.78 2.40 2.82
CA PHE A 223 4.53 1.84 3.30
C PHE A 223 3.90 0.86 2.30
N TRP A 224 3.75 1.27 1.04
CA TRP A 224 3.09 0.44 0.02
C TRP A 224 3.91 -0.78 -0.38
N VAL A 225 5.23 -0.63 -0.45
CA VAL A 225 6.16 -1.74 -0.75
C VAL A 225 6.15 -2.77 0.37
N LYS A 226 6.22 -2.33 1.65
CA LYS A 226 6.11 -3.23 2.80
C LYS A 226 4.76 -3.91 2.86
N LEU A 227 3.66 -3.16 2.65
CA LEU A 227 2.32 -3.72 2.66
C LEU A 227 2.18 -4.85 1.63
N TYR A 228 2.64 -4.61 0.40
CA TYR A 228 2.63 -5.62 -0.65
C TYR A 228 3.43 -6.88 -0.26
N GLY A 229 4.67 -6.69 0.19
CA GLY A 229 5.52 -7.79 0.65
C GLY A 229 4.92 -8.55 1.83
N LEU A 230 4.35 -7.86 2.81
CA LEU A 230 3.76 -8.49 4.00
C LEU A 230 2.52 -9.34 3.67
N VAL A 231 1.66 -8.85 2.77
CA VAL A 231 0.46 -9.60 2.33
C VAL A 231 0.87 -10.89 1.62
N TRP A 232 1.74 -10.80 0.61
CA TRP A 232 2.16 -11.98 -0.14
C TRP A 232 3.04 -12.91 0.66
N PHE A 233 3.90 -12.38 1.53
CA PHE A 233 4.68 -13.19 2.46
C PHE A 233 3.75 -13.99 3.38
N LEU A 234 2.75 -13.34 3.99
CA LEU A 234 1.76 -14.03 4.83
C LEU A 234 1.03 -15.14 4.07
N ILE A 235 0.55 -14.86 2.85
CA ILE A 235 -0.18 -15.85 2.05
C ILE A 235 0.72 -17.06 1.75
N THR A 236 1.90 -16.81 1.20
CA THR A 236 2.81 -17.88 0.77
C THR A 236 3.44 -18.65 1.92
N SER A 237 3.88 -17.99 2.99
CA SER A 237 4.39 -18.69 4.17
C SER A 237 3.32 -19.55 4.83
N THR A 238 2.05 -19.13 4.79
CA THR A 238 0.92 -19.91 5.31
C THR A 238 0.66 -21.14 4.46
N ILE A 239 0.67 -21.01 3.13
CA ILE A 239 0.56 -22.17 2.21
C ILE A 239 1.70 -23.16 2.48
N LEU A 240 2.95 -22.68 2.50
CA LEU A 240 4.11 -23.53 2.79
C LEU A 240 4.05 -24.18 4.18
N PHE A 241 3.44 -23.51 5.15
CA PHE A 241 3.27 -24.05 6.49
C PHE A 241 2.28 -25.20 6.52
N PHE A 242 1.13 -25.06 5.87
CA PHE A 242 0.13 -26.13 5.79
C PHE A 242 0.56 -27.29 4.88
N ASP A 243 1.36 -27.02 3.85
CA ASP A 243 1.93 -28.06 2.99
C ASP A 243 3.09 -28.84 3.66
N SER A 244 3.61 -28.34 4.79
CA SER A 244 4.74 -28.95 5.49
C SER A 244 4.29 -29.84 6.65
N GLU A 245 4.68 -31.12 6.62
CA GLU A 245 4.52 -32.03 7.77
C GLU A 245 5.59 -31.82 8.86
N SER A 246 6.54 -30.90 8.65
CA SER A 246 7.69 -30.73 9.53
C SER A 246 7.41 -29.80 10.72
N ILE A 247 7.56 -30.33 11.94
CA ILE A 247 7.49 -29.54 13.18
C ILE A 247 8.52 -28.39 13.16
N LEU A 248 9.71 -28.63 12.59
CA LEU A 248 10.75 -27.60 12.47
C LEU A 248 10.29 -26.44 11.58
N PHE A 249 9.55 -26.74 10.52
CA PHE A 249 8.99 -25.70 9.66
C PHE A 249 7.89 -24.91 10.38
N GLY A 250 7.05 -25.58 11.18
CA GLY A 250 6.08 -24.90 12.03
C GLY A 250 6.73 -23.98 13.08
N LEU A 251 7.84 -24.40 13.70
CA LEU A 251 8.62 -23.55 14.60
C LEU A 251 9.28 -22.38 13.87
N LEU A 252 9.78 -22.58 12.65
CA LEU A 252 10.32 -21.50 11.81
C LEU A 252 9.24 -20.48 11.47
N PHE A 253 8.05 -20.94 11.05
CA PHE A 253 6.89 -20.09 10.78
C PHE A 253 6.56 -19.21 11.99
N LEU A 254 6.39 -19.82 13.16
CA LEU A 254 6.14 -19.08 14.41
C LEU A 254 7.27 -18.07 14.71
N ALA A 255 8.53 -18.49 14.59
CA ALA A 255 9.69 -17.65 14.87
C ALA A 255 9.72 -16.40 13.96
N VAL A 256 9.38 -16.55 12.67
CA VAL A 256 9.31 -15.42 11.74
C VAL A 256 8.30 -14.36 12.22
N TYR A 257 7.10 -14.75 12.63
CA TYR A 257 6.10 -13.78 13.11
C TYR A 257 6.46 -13.16 14.47
N LEU A 258 7.15 -13.90 15.35
CA LEU A 258 7.70 -13.32 16.57
C LEU A 258 8.81 -12.31 16.28
N ILE A 259 9.68 -12.58 15.30
CA ILE A 259 10.68 -11.62 14.81
C ILE A 259 9.98 -10.39 14.24
N MET A 260 8.91 -10.56 13.47
CA MET A 260 8.11 -9.44 12.95
C MET A 260 7.49 -8.59 14.06
N ALA A 261 7.02 -9.20 15.16
CA ALA A 261 6.58 -8.46 16.35
C ALA A 261 7.73 -7.63 16.95
N GLY A 262 8.94 -8.20 17.05
CA GLY A 262 10.15 -7.48 17.47
C GLY A 262 10.51 -6.31 16.55
N ILE A 263 10.48 -6.52 15.23
CA ILE A 263 10.70 -5.47 14.21
C ILE A 263 9.67 -4.35 14.38
N SER A 264 8.40 -4.69 14.63
CA SER A 264 7.35 -3.71 14.88
C SER A 264 7.67 -2.78 16.05
N LEU A 265 8.16 -3.33 17.16
CA LEU A 265 8.54 -2.55 18.35
C LEU A 265 9.77 -1.66 18.06
N PHE A 266 10.75 -2.17 17.33
CA PHE A 266 11.96 -1.43 17.00
C PHE A 266 11.69 -0.26 16.03
N LEU A 267 10.95 -0.52 14.94
CA LEU A 267 10.61 0.49 13.94
C LEU A 267 9.45 1.39 14.37
N ARG A 268 8.71 1.02 15.43
CA ARG A 268 7.47 1.66 15.89
C ARG A 268 6.40 1.72 14.81
N GLU A 269 6.27 0.61 14.07
CA GLU A 269 5.33 0.48 12.96
C GLU A 269 4.29 -0.61 13.23
N ILE A 270 3.05 -0.19 13.44
CA ILE A 270 1.93 -1.09 13.78
C ILE A 270 1.65 -2.12 12.68
N MET A 271 1.97 -1.81 11.42
CA MET A 271 1.78 -2.71 10.29
C MET A 271 2.41 -4.08 10.55
N PHE A 272 3.67 -4.12 10.98
CA PHE A 272 4.36 -5.38 11.31
C PHE A 272 3.69 -6.13 12.46
N MET A 273 3.15 -5.42 13.46
CA MET A 273 2.43 -6.04 14.58
C MET A 273 1.16 -6.73 14.10
N VAL A 274 0.41 -6.11 13.19
CA VAL A 274 -0.83 -6.71 12.64
C VAL A 274 -0.52 -8.04 11.96
N PHE A 275 0.47 -8.07 11.06
CA PHE A 275 0.87 -9.32 10.39
C PHE A 275 1.47 -10.35 11.36
N ALA A 276 2.24 -9.90 12.35
CA ALA A 276 2.76 -10.78 13.41
C ALA A 276 1.65 -11.48 14.19
N VAL A 277 0.63 -10.73 14.64
CA VAL A 277 -0.51 -11.30 15.36
C VAL A 277 -1.30 -12.27 14.49
N ILE A 278 -1.56 -11.92 13.22
CA ILE A 278 -2.26 -12.80 12.29
C ILE A 278 -1.49 -14.12 12.12
N GLY A 279 -0.18 -14.08 11.87
CA GLY A 279 0.63 -15.30 11.71
C GLY A 279 0.70 -16.15 12.97
N VAL A 280 0.85 -15.53 14.15
CA VAL A 280 0.79 -16.25 15.44
C VAL A 280 -0.56 -16.93 15.62
N TYR A 281 -1.66 -16.27 15.24
CA TYR A 281 -3.00 -16.85 15.31
C TYR A 281 -3.20 -17.99 14.32
N ILE A 282 -2.66 -17.91 13.10
CA ILE A 282 -2.67 -19.03 12.15
C ILE A 282 -1.95 -20.25 12.75
N TYR A 283 -0.78 -20.06 13.36
CA TYR A 283 -0.05 -21.15 14.01
C TYR A 283 -0.85 -21.77 15.17
N ILE A 284 -1.42 -20.93 16.05
CA ILE A 284 -2.24 -21.41 17.17
C ILE A 284 -3.49 -22.12 16.66
N PHE A 285 -4.12 -21.63 15.60
CA PHE A 285 -5.27 -22.26 14.98
C PHE A 285 -4.93 -23.69 14.51
N ASN A 286 -3.80 -23.87 13.82
CA ASN A 286 -3.30 -25.20 13.45
C ASN A 286 -3.07 -26.10 14.67
N LEU A 287 -2.52 -25.57 15.78
CA LEU A 287 -2.40 -26.34 17.02
C LEU A 287 -3.77 -26.81 17.54
N VAL A 288 -4.77 -25.93 17.56
CA VAL A 288 -6.12 -26.26 18.08
C VAL A 288 -6.78 -27.34 17.24
N PHE A 289 -6.80 -27.16 15.91
CA PHE A 289 -7.64 -27.96 15.03
C PHE A 289 -6.97 -29.24 14.54
N ASP A 290 -5.65 -29.28 14.38
CA ASP A 290 -4.97 -30.47 13.87
C ASP A 290 -4.28 -31.28 14.98
N ILE A 291 -3.68 -30.60 15.97
CA ILE A 291 -2.87 -31.28 17.00
C ILE A 291 -3.69 -31.58 18.26
N PHE A 292 -4.59 -30.68 18.66
CA PHE A 292 -5.44 -30.81 19.84
C PHE A 292 -6.91 -31.03 19.48
N GLU A 293 -7.18 -31.63 18.32
CA GLU A 293 -8.54 -31.89 17.84
C GLU A 293 -9.38 -32.60 18.92
N GLY A 294 -10.59 -32.07 19.19
CA GLY A 294 -11.50 -32.61 20.21
C GLY A 294 -11.18 -32.23 21.67
N SER A 295 -10.10 -31.49 21.94
CA SER A 295 -9.76 -31.04 23.31
C SER A 295 -10.36 -29.67 23.64
N ALA A 296 -11.44 -29.64 24.42
CA ALA A 296 -12.03 -28.38 24.91
C ALA A 296 -11.13 -27.63 25.92
N ILE A 297 -10.20 -28.33 26.57
CA ILE A 297 -9.30 -27.74 27.59
C ILE A 297 -8.27 -26.81 26.95
N PHE A 298 -7.78 -27.14 25.75
CA PHE A 298 -6.72 -26.36 25.11
C PHE A 298 -7.14 -24.93 24.76
N PRO A 299 -8.30 -24.68 24.09
CA PRO A 299 -8.81 -23.32 23.89
C PRO A 299 -9.07 -22.56 25.20
N LEU A 300 -9.50 -23.25 26.27
CA LEU A 300 -9.73 -22.63 27.58
C LEU A 300 -8.41 -22.13 28.19
N ILE A 301 -7.36 -22.95 28.18
CA ILE A 301 -6.02 -22.56 28.65
C ILE A 301 -5.50 -21.38 27.85
N LEU A 302 -5.67 -21.39 26.52
CA LEU A 302 -5.26 -20.31 25.65
C LEU A 302 -5.98 -18.99 26.01
N GLY A 303 -7.28 -19.04 26.27
CA GLY A 303 -8.06 -17.89 26.75
C GLY A 303 -7.54 -17.35 28.08
N ILE A 304 -7.25 -18.23 29.05
CA ILE A 304 -6.67 -17.87 30.34
C ILE A 304 -5.29 -17.22 30.16
N MET A 305 -4.44 -17.76 29.29
CA MET A 305 -3.14 -17.17 28.98
C MET A 305 -3.27 -15.76 28.37
N GLY A 306 -4.20 -15.58 27.42
CA GLY A 306 -4.46 -14.28 26.81
C GLY A 306 -4.88 -13.22 27.84
N VAL A 307 -5.83 -13.55 28.72
CA VAL A 307 -6.27 -12.66 29.80
C VAL A 307 -5.11 -12.37 30.77
N SER A 308 -4.32 -13.40 31.12
CA SER A 308 -3.17 -13.25 32.01
C SER A 308 -2.12 -12.29 31.45
N ILE A 309 -1.83 -12.36 30.14
CA ILE A 309 -0.90 -11.43 29.47
C ILE A 309 -1.41 -10.00 29.54
N VAL A 310 -2.71 -9.76 29.29
CA VAL A 310 -3.31 -8.42 29.39
C VAL A 310 -3.24 -7.89 30.82
N LEU A 311 -3.59 -8.70 31.82
CA LEU A 311 -3.52 -8.32 33.22
C LEU A 311 -2.08 -8.01 33.66
N LEU A 312 -1.10 -8.81 33.23
CA LEU A 312 0.32 -8.56 33.48
C LEU A 312 0.79 -7.25 32.84
N ALA A 313 0.34 -6.95 31.61
CA ALA A 313 0.66 -5.69 30.95
C ALA A 313 0.10 -4.48 31.72
N VAL A 314 -1.16 -4.55 32.16
CA VAL A 314 -1.79 -3.49 32.99
C VAL A 314 -1.06 -3.33 34.33
N PHE A 315 -0.71 -4.44 34.98
CA PHE A 315 0.05 -4.42 36.23
C PHE A 315 1.43 -3.77 36.03
N PHE A 316 2.14 -4.15 34.96
CA PHE A 316 3.43 -3.57 34.63
C PHE A 316 3.33 -2.06 34.35
N GLN A 317 2.29 -1.59 33.65
CA GLN A 317 2.06 -0.16 33.46
C GLN A 317 1.77 0.57 34.78
N LYS A 318 0.94 -0.01 35.65
CA LYS A 318 0.50 0.61 36.90
C LYS A 318 1.59 0.66 37.97
N TYR A 319 2.42 -0.37 38.07
CA TYR A 319 3.42 -0.51 39.14
C TYR A 319 4.87 -0.39 38.66
N GLY A 320 5.15 -0.65 37.38
CA GLY A 320 6.51 -0.57 36.81
C GLY A 320 7.09 0.85 36.82
N ALA A 321 6.26 1.89 36.65
CA ALA A 321 6.71 3.28 36.75
C ALA A 321 7.30 3.65 38.14
N ARG A 322 6.92 2.92 39.21
CA ARG A 322 7.46 3.13 40.56
C ARG A 322 8.80 2.43 40.78
N LEU A 323 9.08 1.35 40.06
CA LEU A 323 10.31 0.57 40.17
C LEU A 323 11.48 1.19 39.38
N PHE A 324 11.23 1.77 38.21
CA PHE A 324 12.29 2.38 37.39
C PHE A 324 12.66 3.82 37.77
N ARG A 325 11.80 4.53 38.51
CA ARG A 325 12.12 5.87 39.06
C ARG A 325 13.15 5.81 40.20
N ARG A 326 13.25 4.69 40.91
CA ARG A 326 14.18 4.54 42.04
C ARG A 326 15.65 4.32 41.61
N LYS A 327 15.90 3.96 40.34
CA LYS A 327 17.25 3.66 39.83
C LYS A 327 17.91 4.82 39.05
N SER A 328 17.16 5.87 38.70
CA SER A 328 17.70 7.08 38.07
C SER A 328 18.25 8.10 39.08
N ASP A 329 17.74 8.08 40.31
CA ASP A 329 18.12 9.08 41.34
C ASP A 329 19.37 8.66 42.14
N GLU A 330 19.87 7.44 41.94
CA GLU A 330 21.04 6.88 42.67
C GLU A 330 22.37 7.10 41.92
N LYS A 331 22.38 7.86 40.80
CA LYS A 331 23.57 8.06 39.94
C LYS A 331 24.09 9.50 39.85
N ILE A 332 23.69 10.39 40.76
CA ILE A 332 24.23 11.75 40.84
C ILE A 332 24.74 12.00 42.26
N GLU A 333 25.93 11.50 42.57
CA GLU A 333 26.76 12.12 43.61
C GLU A 333 27.73 13.08 42.92
N PRO A 334 27.73 14.38 43.27
CA PRO A 334 28.75 15.29 42.80
C PRO A 334 30.06 15.01 43.56
N VAL A 335 31.12 14.67 42.82
CA VAL A 335 32.49 14.73 43.32
C VAL A 335 32.80 16.20 43.60
N VAL A 336 32.87 16.56 44.87
CA VAL A 336 33.42 17.84 45.34
C VAL A 336 34.94 17.67 45.30
N GLU A 337 35.60 18.33 44.36
CA GLU A 337 37.05 18.56 44.40
C GLU A 337 37.31 19.73 45.36
N GLU A 338 38.08 19.47 46.43
CA GLU A 338 38.78 20.48 47.25
C GLU A 338 40.13 20.86 46.65
#